data_AF-A8AA96-F1
#
_entry.id   AF-A8AA96-F1
#
_cell.length_a   1.000
_cell.length_b   1.000
_cell.length_c   1.000
_cell.angle_alpha   90.00
_cell.angle_beta   90.00
_cell.angle_gamma   90.00
#
_symmetry.space_group_name_H-M   'P 1'
#
loop_
_entity.id
_entity.type
_entity.pdbx_description
1 polymer ?
#
loop_
_entity_poly.entity_id
_entity_poly.type
_entity_poly.pdbx_seq_one_letter_code
_entity_poly.pdbx_strand_id
1 'polypeptide(L)'
;MGLEELVMSIYDRMESKLKDIEAKNLQKVDDPEKLRAAIAKALEEVKKGREEMMELLESGSADLATIEQKINETLERAKQYLGKDYTGLRTAKATFSRCVNMYKKKVWPEIEKAVA
;
A
#
# COMPACT_ATOMS: atom_id res chain seq x y z
N MET A 1 3.39 -14.28 -15.07
CA MET A 1 2.37 -13.39 -14.52
C MET A 1 2.26 -12.19 -15.44
N GLY A 2 1.05 -11.70 -15.69
CA GLY A 2 0.83 -10.47 -16.46
C GLY A 2 1.25 -9.22 -15.68
N LEU A 3 1.41 -8.08 -16.37
CA LEU A 3 1.67 -6.77 -15.76
C LEU A 3 0.63 -6.45 -14.68
N GLU A 4 -0.64 -6.70 -14.98
CA GLU A 4 -1.75 -6.51 -14.06
C GLU A 4 -1.57 -7.34 -12.77
N GLU A 5 -1.35 -8.65 -12.89
CA GLU A 5 -1.13 -9.53 -11.73
C GLU A 5 0.05 -9.07 -10.87
N LEU A 6 1.15 -8.65 -11.52
CA LEU A 6 2.33 -8.13 -10.85
C LEU A 6 2.01 -6.87 -10.03
N VAL A 7 1.34 -5.90 -10.65
CA VAL A 7 0.98 -4.65 -9.98
C VAL A 7 -0.05 -4.91 -8.88
N MET A 8 -1.08 -5.72 -9.13
CA MET A 8 -2.10 -6.07 -8.14
C MET A 8 -1.51 -6.80 -6.93
N SER A 9 -0.46 -7.61 -7.11
CA SER A 9 0.24 -8.26 -6.00
C SER A 9 0.85 -7.26 -5.01
N ILE A 10 1.23 -6.05 -5.48
CA ILE A 10 1.72 -4.97 -4.61
C ILE A 10 0.58 -4.43 -3.75
N TYR A 11 -0.60 -4.22 -4.32
CA TYR A 11 -1.80 -3.75 -3.61
C TYR A 11 -2.32 -4.77 -2.60
N ASP A 12 -2.42 -6.04 -2.99
CA ASP A 12 -2.80 -7.12 -2.08
C ASP A 12 -1.84 -7.19 -0.88
N ARG A 13 -0.55 -6.92 -1.12
CA ARG A 13 0.44 -6.87 -0.04
C ARG A 13 0.28 -5.65 0.86
N MET A 14 -0.06 -4.49 0.31
CA MET A 14 -0.39 -3.30 1.10
C MET A 14 -1.57 -3.60 2.03
N GLU A 15 -2.66 -4.15 1.49
CA GLU A 15 -3.85 -4.50 2.28
C GLU A 15 -3.54 -5.52 3.37
N SER A 16 -2.87 -6.62 3.00
CA SER A 16 -2.43 -7.64 3.96
C SER A 16 -1.60 -7.01 5.06
N LYS A 17 -0.70 -6.08 4.72
CA LYS A 17 0.18 -5.47 5.71
C LYS A 17 -0.56 -4.56 6.69
N LEU A 18 -1.58 -3.85 6.23
CA LEU A 18 -2.43 -3.02 7.09
C LEU A 18 -3.20 -3.87 8.10
N LYS A 19 -3.77 -5.00 7.67
CA LYS A 19 -4.43 -5.98 8.56
C LYS A 19 -3.44 -6.58 9.58
N ASP A 20 -2.22 -6.86 9.13
CA ASP A 20 -1.13 -7.36 9.97
C ASP A 20 -0.72 -6.35 11.06
N ILE A 21 -0.68 -5.07 10.70
CA ILE A 21 -0.39 -3.96 11.61
C ILE A 21 -1.50 -3.84 12.65
N GLU A 22 -2.77 -3.93 12.22
CA GLU A 22 -3.92 -3.93 13.12
C GLU A 22 -3.77 -5.01 14.18
N ALA A 23 -3.66 -6.28 13.74
CA ALA A 23 -3.57 -7.42 14.64
C ALA A 23 -2.40 -7.32 15.63
N LYS A 24 -1.24 -6.82 15.19
CA LYS A 24 -0.02 -6.74 16.02
C LYS A 24 0.00 -5.56 16.99
N ASN A 25 -0.71 -4.47 16.66
CA ASN A 25 -0.68 -3.24 17.47
C ASN A 25 -1.96 -3.04 18.27
N LEU A 26 -3.04 -3.76 17.99
CA LEU A 26 -4.32 -3.59 18.69
C LEU A 26 -4.21 -3.73 20.21
N GLN A 27 -3.35 -4.63 20.68
CA GLN A 27 -3.11 -4.90 22.09
C GLN A 27 -2.04 -3.99 22.71
N LYS A 28 -1.39 -3.14 21.91
CA LYS A 28 -0.22 -2.33 22.31
C LYS A 28 -0.48 -0.82 22.26
N VAL A 29 -1.69 -0.42 21.88
CA VAL A 29 -2.10 0.99 21.76
C VAL A 29 -3.08 1.34 22.87
N ASP A 30 -2.97 2.57 23.35
CA ASP A 30 -3.87 3.10 24.37
C ASP A 30 -5.31 3.28 23.86
N ASP A 31 -5.47 3.46 22.54
CA ASP A 31 -6.76 3.61 21.86
C ASP A 31 -6.88 2.67 20.64
N PRO A 32 -7.39 1.45 20.85
CA PRO A 32 -7.61 0.47 19.78
C PRO A 32 -8.63 0.92 18.73
N GLU A 33 -9.64 1.70 19.09
CA GLU A 33 -10.68 2.15 18.16
C GLU A 33 -10.13 3.15 17.16
N LYS A 34 -9.31 4.09 17.63
CA LYS A 34 -8.64 5.05 16.75
C LYS A 34 -7.60 4.37 15.84
N LEU A 35 -6.90 3.35 16.32
CA LEU A 35 -6.04 2.52 15.47
C LEU A 35 -6.85 1.83 14.36
N ARG A 36 -7.99 1.20 14.71
CA ARG A 36 -8.90 0.58 13.74
C ARG A 36 -9.40 1.58 12.71
N ALA A 37 -9.84 2.75 13.15
CA ALA A 37 -10.32 3.81 12.26
C ALA A 37 -9.23 4.32 11.31
N ALA A 38 -8.01 4.49 11.82
CA ALA A 38 -6.86 4.88 10.99
C ALA A 38 -6.51 3.82 9.94
N ILE A 39 -6.53 2.54 10.33
CA ILE A 39 -6.26 1.42 9.41
C ILE A 39 -7.38 1.25 8.39
N ALA A 40 -8.64 1.41 8.78
CA ALA A 40 -9.78 1.38 7.88
C ALA A 40 -9.65 2.47 6.78
N LYS A 41 -9.30 3.71 7.17
CA LYS A 41 -9.03 4.79 6.21
C LYS A 41 -7.83 4.49 5.31
N ALA A 42 -6.74 3.95 5.87
CA ALA A 42 -5.58 3.56 5.08
C ALA A 42 -5.91 2.44 4.08
N LEU A 43 -6.76 1.47 4.45
CA LEU A 43 -7.25 0.42 3.57
C LEU A 43 -8.13 0.98 2.46
N GLU A 44 -8.99 1.95 2.76
CA GLU A 44 -9.80 2.64 1.77
C GLU A 44 -8.93 3.32 0.71
N GLU A 45 -7.87 4.02 1.11
CA GLU A 45 -6.93 4.64 0.16
C GLU A 45 -6.18 3.61 -0.68
N VAL A 46 -5.82 2.45 -0.12
CA VAL A 46 -5.21 1.35 -0.88
C VAL A 46 -6.19 0.79 -1.92
N LYS A 47 -7.46 0.61 -1.56
CA LYS A 47 -8.50 0.14 -2.49
C LYS A 47 -8.77 1.12 -3.62
N LYS A 48 -8.91 2.42 -3.30
CA LYS A 48 -9.04 3.47 -4.32
C LYS A 48 -7.84 3.47 -5.26
N GLY A 49 -6.62 3.43 -4.70
CA GLY A 49 -5.41 3.36 -5.51
C GLY A 49 -5.33 2.12 -6.40
N ARG A 50 -5.93 0.99 -5.97
CA ARG A 50 -6.02 -0.25 -6.74
C ARG A 50 -6.97 -0.09 -7.92
N GLU A 51 -8.16 0.47 -7.69
CA GLU A 51 -9.14 0.77 -8.73
C GLU A 51 -8.56 1.74 -9.76
N GLU A 52 -7.98 2.86 -9.32
CA GLU A 52 -7.33 3.84 -10.20
C GLU A 52 -6.16 3.22 -11.01
N MET A 53 -5.47 2.21 -10.45
CA MET A 53 -4.42 1.49 -11.16
C MET A 53 -4.97 0.51 -12.20
N MET A 54 -6.07 -0.19 -11.89
CA MET A 54 -6.76 -1.05 -12.84
C MET A 54 -7.21 -0.24 -14.05
N GLU A 55 -7.85 0.91 -13.84
CA GLU A 55 -8.26 1.82 -14.92
C GLU A 55 -7.06 2.26 -15.77
N LEU A 56 -5.93 2.60 -15.13
CA LEU A 56 -4.70 2.96 -15.83
C LEU A 56 -4.18 1.82 -16.70
N LEU A 57 -4.15 0.58 -16.18
CA LEU A 57 -3.70 -0.60 -16.92
C LEU A 57 -4.64 -0.95 -18.09
N GLU A 58 -5.96 -0.88 -17.86
CA GLU A 58 -6.99 -1.13 -18.89
C GLU A 58 -6.95 -0.10 -20.01
N SER A 59 -6.58 1.16 -19.71
CA SER A 59 -6.44 2.21 -20.72
C SER A 59 -5.26 2.01 -21.69
N GLY A 60 -4.35 1.07 -21.40
CA GLY A 60 -3.12 0.86 -22.17
C GLY A 60 -2.11 2.01 -22.10
N SER A 61 -2.36 3.01 -21.24
CA SER A 61 -1.50 4.19 -21.06
C SER A 61 -0.48 4.05 -19.92
N ALA A 62 -0.34 2.84 -19.37
CA ALA A 62 0.50 2.56 -18.22
C ALA A 62 1.97 2.38 -18.65
N ASP A 63 2.80 3.38 -18.40
CA ASP A 63 4.27 3.22 -18.43
C ASP A 63 4.84 2.99 -17.02
N LEU A 64 6.11 2.59 -16.96
CA LEU A 64 6.78 2.30 -15.69
C LEU A 64 6.74 3.49 -14.71
N ALA A 65 6.94 4.71 -15.23
CA ALA A 65 6.98 5.91 -14.40
C ALA A 65 5.60 6.20 -13.79
N THR A 66 4.54 6.07 -14.57
CA THR A 66 3.15 6.30 -14.16
C THR A 66 2.71 5.24 -13.17
N ILE A 67 3.03 3.96 -13.42
CA ILE A 67 2.78 2.88 -12.46
C ILE A 67 3.50 3.17 -11.13
N GLU A 68 4.77 3.58 -11.19
CA GLU A 68 5.54 3.85 -9.97
C GLU A 68 4.95 4.99 -9.16
N GLN A 69 4.64 6.09 -9.86
CA GLN A 69 4.01 7.27 -9.30
C GLN A 69 2.71 6.91 -8.61
N LYS A 70 1.83 6.16 -9.27
CA LYS A 70 0.50 5.83 -8.74
C LYS A 70 0.56 4.94 -7.50
N ILE A 71 1.50 3.99 -7.46
CA ILE A 71 1.75 3.17 -6.27
C ILE A 71 2.29 4.05 -5.13
N ASN A 72 3.20 4.98 -5.42
CA ASN A 72 3.77 5.88 -4.43
C ASN A 72 2.71 6.85 -3.86
N GLU A 73 1.84 7.40 -4.70
CA GLU A 73 0.71 8.25 -4.29
C GLU A 73 -0.23 7.50 -3.35
N THR A 74 -0.62 6.28 -3.71
CA THR A 74 -1.45 5.41 -2.87
C THR A 74 -0.79 5.16 -1.51
N LEU A 75 0.52 4.83 -1.53
CA LEU A 75 1.31 4.60 -0.33
C LEU A 75 1.33 5.86 0.57
N GLU A 76 1.54 7.04 0.01
CA GLU A 76 1.57 8.29 0.78
C GLU A 76 0.19 8.65 1.35
N ARG A 77 -0.89 8.52 0.58
CA ARG A 77 -2.27 8.72 1.07
C ARG A 77 -2.57 7.81 2.27
N ALA A 78 -2.26 6.52 2.17
CA ALA A 78 -2.45 5.57 3.27
C ALA A 78 -1.60 5.93 4.50
N LYS A 79 -0.35 6.39 4.32
CA LYS A 79 0.54 6.80 5.43
C LYS A 79 0.06 8.01 6.21
N GLN A 80 -0.73 8.90 5.60
CA GLN A 80 -1.24 10.09 6.30
C GLN A 80 -2.14 9.70 7.48
N TYR A 81 -2.93 8.65 7.32
CA TYR A 81 -3.79 8.13 8.39
C TYR A 81 -3.04 7.34 9.45
N LEU A 82 -1.90 6.74 9.09
CA LEU A 82 -1.06 5.98 10.01
C LEU A 82 -0.08 6.85 10.82
N GLY A 83 -0.09 8.18 10.73
CA GLY A 83 0.95 8.97 11.37
C GLY A 83 0.52 10.35 11.78
N LYS A 84 0.30 10.52 13.10
CA LYS A 84 0.69 11.73 13.86
C LYS A 84 0.48 11.60 15.38
N ASP A 85 -0.45 10.77 15.84
CA ASP A 85 -0.92 10.90 17.24
C ASP A 85 -0.41 9.85 18.24
N TYR A 86 0.21 8.74 17.81
CA TYR A 86 0.61 7.65 18.74
C TYR A 86 1.96 7.00 18.39
N THR A 87 2.70 6.56 19.40
CA THR A 87 3.93 5.75 19.26
C THR A 87 3.67 4.46 18.47
N GLY A 88 2.51 3.83 18.68
CA GLY A 88 2.06 2.66 17.91
C GLY A 88 1.79 2.97 16.44
N LEU A 89 1.16 4.11 16.14
CA LEU A 89 0.91 4.54 14.76
C LEU A 89 2.20 4.93 14.02
N ARG A 90 3.15 5.59 14.68
CA ARG A 90 4.48 5.85 14.10
C ARG A 90 5.18 4.56 13.69
N THR A 91 5.09 3.53 14.53
CA THR A 91 5.64 2.19 14.23
C THR A 91 4.89 1.50 13.10
N ALA A 92 3.55 1.63 13.05
CA ALA A 92 2.72 1.17 11.95
C ALA A 92 3.13 1.80 10.60
N LYS A 93 3.27 3.12 10.54
CA LYS A 93 3.72 3.86 9.35
C LYS A 93 5.09 3.38 8.85
N ALA A 94 6.07 3.24 9.74
CA ALA A 94 7.40 2.76 9.38
C ALA A 94 7.38 1.31 8.86
N THR A 95 6.60 0.46 9.52
CA THR A 95 6.44 -0.96 9.16
C THR A 95 5.75 -1.13 7.81
N PHE A 96 4.71 -0.33 7.54
CA PHE A 96 4.01 -0.30 6.26
C PHE A 96 4.96 0.12 5.13
N SER A 97 5.70 1.22 5.32
CA SER A 97 6.68 1.74 4.35
C SER A 97 7.74 0.70 3.97
N ARG A 98 8.33 0.03 4.97
CA ARG A 98 9.38 -0.98 4.73
C ARG A 98 8.85 -2.19 3.95
N CYS A 99 7.63 -2.63 4.24
CA CYS A 99 7.03 -3.76 3.56
C CYS A 99 6.83 -3.48 2.07
N VAL A 100 6.29 -2.30 1.74
CA VAL A 100 6.04 -1.89 0.36
C VAL A 100 7.35 -1.74 -0.40
N ASN A 101 8.36 -1.07 0.19
CA ASN A 101 9.65 -0.92 -0.47
C ASN A 101 10.36 -2.26 -0.72
N MET A 102 10.23 -3.22 0.19
CA MET A 102 10.78 -4.57 0.02
C MET A 102 10.07 -5.33 -1.11
N TYR A 103 8.75 -5.20 -1.20
CA TYR A 103 7.97 -5.87 -2.25
C TYR A 103 8.18 -5.22 -3.60
N LYS A 104 8.25 -3.89 -3.68
CA LYS A 104 8.72 -3.18 -4.88
C LYS A 104 10.06 -3.77 -5.34
N LYS A 105 11.08 -3.86 -4.48
CA LYS A 105 12.37 -4.45 -4.89
C LYS A 105 12.31 -5.88 -5.45
N LYS A 106 11.30 -6.68 -5.06
CA LYS A 106 11.12 -8.06 -5.53
C LYS A 106 10.31 -8.14 -6.82
N VAL A 107 9.22 -7.39 -6.89
CA VAL A 107 8.22 -7.47 -7.97
C VAL A 107 8.54 -6.49 -9.11
N TRP A 108 9.20 -5.37 -8.81
CA TRP A 108 9.54 -4.31 -9.77
C TRP A 108 10.37 -4.81 -10.95
N PRO A 109 11.40 -5.66 -10.78
CA PRO A 109 12.15 -6.20 -11.92
C PRO A 109 11.29 -7.05 -12.88
N GLU A 110 10.18 -7.62 -12.41
CA GLU A 110 9.23 -8.34 -13.26
C GLU A 110 8.27 -7.38 -13.96
N ILE A 111 7.85 -6.30 -13.28
CA ILE A 111 7.08 -5.20 -13.87
C ILE A 111 7.88 -4.55 -15.01
N GLU A 112 9.16 -4.24 -14.79
CA GLU A 112 10.06 -3.68 -15.80
C GLU A 112 10.12 -4.53 -17.07
N LYS A 113 10.18 -5.86 -16.92
CA LYS A 113 10.16 -6.80 -18.06
C LYS A 113 8.81 -6.92 -18.74
N ALA A 114 7.72 -6.67 -18.02
CA ALA A 114 6.36 -6.80 -18.55
C ALA A 114 5.89 -5.54 -19.28
N VAL A 115 6.48 -4.38 -18.99
CA VAL A 115 6.22 -3.10 -19.66
C VAL A 115 7.15 -2.89 -20.88
N ALA A 116 8.34 -3.51 -20.88
CA ALA A 116 9.33 -3.45 -21.97
C ALA A 116 8.92 -4.31 -23.18
#